data_AF-A0A1I1LP51-F1
#
_entry.id   AF-A0A1I1LP51-F1
#
_cell.length_a   1.000
_cell.length_b   1.000
_cell.length_c   1.000
_cell.angle_alpha   90.00
_cell.angle_beta   90.00
_cell.angle_gamma   90.00
#
_symmetry.space_group_name_H-M   'P 1'
#
loop_
_entity.id
_entity.type
_entity.pdbx_description
1 polymer ?
#
loop_
_entity_poly.entity_id
_entity_poly.type
_entity_poly.pdbx_seq_one_letter_code
_entity_poly.pdbx_strand_id
1 'polypeptide(L)' 'LIKVEPKYTSQDCSVCGNRVKKSLSIRTHICTKCGTVLDRDYNASRNILQKGLEELLATN' A
#
# COMPACT_ATOMS: atom_id res chain seq x y z
N LEU A 1 3.15 8.28 -17.88
CA LEU A 1 2.72 8.29 -16.46
C LEU A 1 1.37 7.61 -16.36
N ILE A 2 1.19 6.66 -15.44
CA ILE A 2 -0.08 5.97 -15.20
C ILE A 2 -0.68 6.51 -13.91
N LYS A 3 -1.98 6.83 -13.93
CA LYS A 3 -2.70 7.27 -12.74
C LYS A 3 -3.22 6.05 -12.01
N VAL A 4 -3.06 6.02 -10.69
CA VAL A 4 -3.61 4.95 -9.82
C VAL A 4 -4.59 5.55 -8.83
N GLU A 5 -5.61 4.77 -8.43
CA GLU A 5 -6.54 5.16 -7.37
C GLU A 5 -5.81 5.24 -6.01
N PRO A 6 -5.68 6.44 -5.41
CA PRO A 6 -4.87 6.64 -4.21
C PRO A 6 -5.45 6.03 -2.93
N LYS A 7 -6.75 5.66 -2.93
CA LYS A 7 -7.41 5.13 -1.75
C LYS A 7 -6.67 3.94 -1.13
N TYR A 8 -6.55 4.02 0.20
CA TYR A 8 -6.06 2.97 1.10
C TYR A 8 -4.59 2.55 0.93
N THR A 9 -3.81 3.20 0.07
CA THR A 9 -2.40 2.85 -0.18
C THR A 9 -1.53 2.85 1.08
N SER A 10 -1.77 3.74 2.05
CA SER A 10 -1.05 3.77 3.34
C SER A 10 -1.62 2.81 4.41
N GLN A 11 -2.81 2.27 4.18
CA GLN A 11 -3.51 1.39 5.12
C GLN A 11 -3.36 -0.09 4.75
N ASP A 12 -3.47 -0.42 3.48
CA ASP A 12 -3.38 -1.78 2.98
C ASP A 12 -1.92 -2.26 3.06
N CYS A 13 -1.70 -3.46 3.58
CA CYS A 13 -0.36 -4.02 3.73
C CYS A 13 0.17 -4.45 2.36
N SER A 14 1.30 -3.88 1.94
CA SER A 14 1.96 -4.20 0.66
C SER A 14 2.52 -5.63 0.55
N VAL A 15 2.43 -6.41 1.63
CA VAL A 15 2.89 -7.81 1.67
C VAL A 15 1.72 -8.80 1.60
N CYS A 16 0.62 -8.52 2.31
CA CYS A 16 -0.48 -9.49 2.46
C CYS A 16 -1.87 -8.95 2.11
N GLY A 17 -1.98 -7.70 1.67
CA GLY A 17 -3.24 -7.03 1.31
C GLY A 17 -4.15 -6.68 2.49
N ASN A 18 -3.82 -7.05 3.73
CA ASN A 18 -4.66 -6.75 4.89
C ASN A 18 -4.76 -5.24 5.15
N ARG A 19 -5.97 -4.75 5.38
CA ARG A 19 -6.18 -3.35 5.77
C ARG A 19 -5.84 -3.11 7.23
N VAL A 20 -4.85 -2.26 7.47
CA VAL A 20 -4.46 -1.79 8.80
C VAL A 20 -4.93 -0.35 8.96
N LYS A 21 -6.08 -0.16 9.61
CA LYS A 21 -6.63 1.18 9.91
C LYS A 21 -5.69 1.93 10.84
N LYS A 22 -5.35 3.16 10.47
CA LYS A 22 -4.45 4.04 11.24
C LYS A 22 -4.66 5.50 10.85
N SER A 23 -4.37 6.42 11.75
CA SER A 23 -4.37 7.87 11.48
C SER A 23 -3.14 8.29 10.66
N LEU A 24 -3.18 9.51 10.12
CA LEU A 24 -2.03 10.12 9.43
C LEU A 24 -0.85 10.45 10.35
N SER A 25 -1.07 10.50 11.67
CA SER A 25 0.01 10.70 12.65
C SER A 25 0.84 9.43 12.88
N ILE A 26 0.29 8.25 12.58
CA ILE A 26 1.03 6.99 12.69
C ILE A 26 1.95 6.86 11.48
N ARG A 27 3.26 6.85 11.73
CA ARG A 27 4.31 6.82 10.70
C ARG A 27 4.86 5.42 10.43
N THR A 28 4.63 4.47 11.31
CA THR A 28 5.03 3.06 11.14
C THR A 28 3.83 2.22 10.72
N HIS A 29 3.97 1.45 9.63
CA HIS A 29 3.04 0.41 9.26
C HIS A 29 3.38 -0.87 10.03
N ILE A 30 2.46 -1.32 10.89
CA ILE A 30 2.55 -2.59 11.61
C ILE A 30 1.36 -3.45 11.18
N CYS A 31 1.61 -4.55 10.49
CA CYS A 31 0.57 -5.47 10.06
C CYS A 31 0.49 -6.67 11.00
N THR A 32 -0.55 -6.70 11.84
CA THR A 32 -0.78 -7.81 12.78
C THR A 32 -1.14 -9.13 12.10
N LYS A 33 -1.52 -9.12 10.81
CA LYS A 33 -1.86 -10.32 10.05
C LYS A 33 -0.62 -11.09 9.57
N CYS A 34 0.42 -10.39 9.11
CA CYS A 34 1.61 -11.02 8.52
C CYS A 34 2.93 -10.63 9.20
N GLY A 35 2.88 -9.81 10.25
CA GLY A 35 4.06 -9.38 11.00
C GLY A 35 4.92 -8.30 10.32
N THR A 36 4.50 -7.78 9.16
CA THR A 36 5.28 -6.73 8.46
C THR A 36 5.35 -5.45 9.29
N VAL A 37 6.58 -4.93 9.48
CA VAL A 37 6.87 -3.66 10.16
C VAL A 37 7.79 -2.82 9.28
N LEU A 38 7.33 -1.65 8.83
CA LEU A 38 8.11 -0.73 7.98
C LEU A 38 7.51 0.69 7.99
N ASP A 39 8.20 1.67 7.43
CA ASP A 39 7.68 3.03 7.30
C ASP A 39 6.39 3.07 6.46
N ARG A 40 5.38 3.81 6.92
CA ARG A 40 4.06 3.86 6.28
C ARG A 40 4.10 4.40 4.85
N ASP A 41 4.95 5.39 4.58
CA ASP A 41 5.03 5.98 3.24
C ASP A 41 5.80 5.04 2.30
N TYR A 42 6.78 4.28 2.81
CA TYR A 42 7.37 3.16 2.07
C TYR A 42 6.36 2.03 1.78
N ASN A 43 5.48 1.68 2.73
CA ASN A 43 4.38 0.75 2.44
C ASN A 43 3.48 1.28 1.31
N ALA A 44 3.14 2.58 1.38
CA ALA A 44 2.26 3.21 0.40
C ALA A 44 2.87 3.25 -0.99
N SER A 45 4.17 3.55 -1.12
CA SER A 45 4.85 3.57 -2.42
C SER A 45 4.86 2.20 -3.08
N ARG A 46 5.06 1.12 -2.31
CA ARG A 46 4.96 -0.26 -2.80
C ARG A 46 3.57 -0.58 -3.33
N ASN A 47 2.51 -0.19 -2.61
CA ASN A 47 1.14 -0.37 -3.09
C ASN A 47 0.84 0.45 -4.35
N ILE A 48 1.34 1.68 -4.44
CA ILE A 48 1.20 2.53 -5.64
C ILE A 48 1.88 1.87 -6.85
N LEU A 49 3.10 1.36 -6.67
CA LEU A 49 3.83 0.64 -7.71
C LEU A 49 3.04 -0.59 -8.17
N GLN A 50 2.58 -1.43 -7.24
CA GLN A 50 1.82 -2.63 -7.57
C GLN A 50 0.55 -2.30 -8.38
N LYS A 51 -0.27 -1.35 -7.91
CA LYS A 51 -1.46 -0.91 -8.65
C LYS A 51 -1.13 -0.35 -10.03
N GLY A 52 -0.02 0.39 -10.16
CA GLY A 52 0.42 0.95 -11.43
C GLY A 52 0.83 -0.13 -12.43
N LEU A 53 1.46 -1.20 -11.96
CA LEU A 53 1.79 -2.36 -12.77
C LEU A 53 0.55 -3.16 -13.14
N GLU A 54 -0.38 -3.36 -12.22
CA GLU A 54 -1.67 -4.03 -12.49
C GLU A 54 -2.47 -3.29 -13.58
N GLU A 55 -2.56 -1.96 -13.47
CA GLU A 55 -3.25 -1.12 -14.47
C GLU A 55 -2.57 -1.21 -15.84
N LEU A 56 -1.22 -1.14 -15.88
CA LEU A 56 -0.46 -1.27 -17.12
C LEU A 56 -0.71 -2.61 -17.82
N LEU A 57 -0.75 -3.71 -17.04
CA LEU A 57 -0.99 -5.06 -17.55
C LEU A 57 -2.43 -5.26 -18.01
N ALA A 58 -3.41 -4.60 -17.37
CA ALA A 58 -4.82 -4.69 -17.75
C ALA A 58 -5.17 -3.88 -19.02
N THR A 59 -4.34 -2.91 -19.39
CA THR A 59 -4.51 -2.09 -20.61
C THR A 59 -3.84 -2.65 -21.86
N ASN A 60 -3.16 -3.80 -21.76
CA ASN A 60 -2.56 -4.53 -22.88
C ASN A 60 -3.41 -5.76 -23.26
#